data_AF-A0A370MYX2-F1
#
_entry.id   AF-A0A370MYX2-F1
#
_cell.length_a   1.000
_cell.length_b   1.000
_cell.length_c   1.000
_cell.angle_alpha   90.00
_cell.angle_beta   90.00
_cell.angle_gamma   90.00
#
_symmetry.space_group_name_H-M   'P 1'
#
loop_
_entity.id
_entity.type
_entity.pdbx_description
1 polymer ?
#
loop_
_entity_poly.entity_id
_entity_poly.type
_entity_poly.pdbx_seq_one_letter_code
_entity_poly.pdbx_strand_id
1 'polypeptide(L)'
;MNDELDGGNETAKDFIVALRRLQAGEPTNEDLQGRLADGKLRINIATVALESGHSRRLIGHDDCPFPETRSAILLAVTGDPEVKKETLKQEIARLRNANSELRDKLDVMATSNAELLIRFDMAMEGFYPDGRPLRRATKGQRMKAMSIVSNKEKGDKPRSQG
;
A
#
# COMPACT_ATOMS: atom_id res chain seq x y z
N MET A 1 8.21 -36.22 3.23
CA MET A 1 7.60 -36.86 4.42
C MET A 1 6.09 -36.58 4.50
N ASN A 2 5.34 -36.63 3.37
CA ASN A 2 3.88 -36.40 3.37
C ASN A 2 3.08 -37.57 2.75
N ASP A 3 3.73 -38.69 2.41
CA ASP A 3 3.12 -39.77 1.63
C ASP A 3 2.44 -40.86 2.49
N GLU A 4 2.46 -40.72 3.82
CA GLU A 4 1.87 -41.65 4.80
C GLU A 4 0.67 -41.06 5.57
N LEU A 5 0.04 -40.00 5.06
CA LEU A 5 -1.18 -39.47 5.68
C LEU A 5 -2.33 -40.47 5.59
N ASP A 6 -3.08 -40.60 6.67
CA ASP A 6 -4.25 -41.48 6.79
C ASP A 6 -3.97 -42.95 6.37
N GLY A 7 -2.83 -43.49 6.79
CA GLY A 7 -2.48 -44.90 6.61
C GLY A 7 -2.15 -45.32 5.17
N GLY A 8 -1.86 -44.36 4.28
CA GLY A 8 -1.43 -44.63 2.91
C GLY A 8 -2.58 -44.91 1.92
N ASN A 9 -3.81 -44.56 2.28
CA ASN A 9 -5.00 -44.72 1.44
C ASN A 9 -4.83 -43.98 0.09
N GLU A 10 -5.21 -44.63 -1.01
CA GLU A 10 -5.14 -44.05 -2.36
C GLU A 10 -5.98 -42.76 -2.49
N THR A 11 -7.16 -42.71 -1.87
CA THR A 11 -8.01 -41.51 -1.87
C THR A 11 -7.36 -40.33 -1.15
N ALA A 12 -6.66 -40.59 -0.03
CA ALA A 12 -5.92 -39.56 0.69
C ALA A 12 -4.77 -39.01 -0.16
N LYS A 13 -4.05 -39.89 -0.87
CA LYS A 13 -2.98 -39.49 -1.81
C LYS A 13 -3.53 -38.64 -2.95
N ASP A 14 -4.68 -38.99 -3.52
CA ASP A 14 -5.32 -38.21 -4.58
C ASP A 14 -5.63 -36.77 -4.13
N PHE A 15 -6.15 -36.59 -2.90
CA PHE A 15 -6.39 -35.25 -2.35
C PHE A 15 -5.11 -34.44 -2.19
N ILE A 16 -4.00 -35.05 -1.76
CA ILE A 16 -2.71 -34.37 -1.60
C ILE A 16 -2.11 -34.02 -2.97
N VAL A 17 -2.22 -34.91 -3.95
CA VAL A 17 -1.79 -34.63 -5.33
C VAL A 17 -2.61 -33.48 -5.92
N ALA A 18 -3.93 -33.49 -5.75
CA ALA A 18 -4.82 -32.41 -6.15
C ALA A 18 -4.45 -31.08 -5.48
N LEU A 19 -4.16 -31.09 -4.17
CA LEU A 19 -3.69 -29.90 -3.45
C LEU A 19 -2.40 -29.34 -4.07
N ARG A 20 -1.42 -30.19 -4.38
CA ARG A 20 -0.15 -29.77 -5.02
C ARG A 20 -0.38 -29.16 -6.39
N ARG A 21 -1.27 -29.73 -7.22
CA ARG A 21 -1.64 -29.17 -8.53
C ARG A 21 -2.25 -27.78 -8.41
N LEU A 22 -3.18 -27.61 -7.46
CA LEU A 22 -3.80 -26.32 -7.20
C LEU A 22 -2.80 -25.27 -6.68
N GLN A 23 -1.81 -25.68 -5.88
CA GLN A 23 -0.72 -24.80 -5.45
C GLN A 23 0.23 -24.43 -6.59
N ALA A 24 0.48 -25.35 -7.51
CA ALA A 24 1.29 -25.09 -8.71
C ALA A 24 0.55 -24.25 -9.76
N GLY A 25 -0.77 -24.06 -9.62
CA GLY A 25 -1.58 -23.34 -10.60
C GLY A 25 -1.88 -24.18 -11.84
N GLU A 26 -1.83 -25.51 -11.74
CA GLU A 26 -2.11 -26.43 -12.84
C GLU A 26 -3.35 -27.29 -12.54
N PRO A 27 -4.56 -26.69 -12.41
CA PRO A 27 -5.78 -27.45 -12.22
C PRO A 27 -6.08 -28.31 -13.45
N THR A 28 -6.55 -29.53 -13.22
CA THR A 28 -6.99 -30.46 -14.26
C THR A 28 -8.49 -30.39 -14.49
N ASN A 29 -9.25 -29.90 -13.51
CA ASN A 29 -10.68 -29.69 -13.66
C ASN A 29 -10.99 -28.43 -14.49
N GLU A 30 -11.81 -28.57 -15.54
CA GLU A 30 -12.18 -27.47 -16.47
C GLU A 30 -12.81 -26.26 -15.76
N ASP A 31 -13.65 -26.48 -14.74
CA ASP A 31 -14.26 -25.38 -13.97
C ASP A 31 -13.21 -24.60 -13.17
N LEU A 32 -12.19 -25.31 -12.65
CA LEU A 32 -11.11 -24.70 -11.89
C LEU A 32 -10.10 -24.00 -12.80
N GLN A 33 -9.87 -24.51 -14.01
CA GLN A 33 -9.11 -23.83 -15.06
C GLN A 33 -9.78 -22.51 -15.46
N GLY A 34 -11.10 -22.50 -15.67
CA GLY A 34 -11.86 -21.29 -15.94
C GLY A 34 -11.72 -20.26 -14.80
N ARG A 35 -11.84 -20.71 -13.54
CA ARG A 35 -11.63 -19.83 -12.38
C ARG A 35 -10.20 -19.33 -12.25
N LEU A 36 -9.21 -20.12 -12.66
CA LEU A 36 -7.81 -19.71 -12.68
C LEU A 36 -7.57 -18.63 -13.74
N ALA A 37 -8.11 -18.81 -14.96
CA ALA A 37 -8.04 -17.82 -16.03
C ALA A 37 -8.67 -16.48 -15.63
N ASP A 38 -9.76 -16.53 -14.86
CA ASP A 38 -10.42 -15.36 -14.27
C ASP A 38 -9.67 -14.74 -13.08
N GLY A 39 -8.60 -15.37 -12.57
CA GLY A 39 -7.89 -14.95 -11.37
C GLY A 39 -8.69 -15.12 -10.06
N LYS A 40 -9.75 -15.94 -10.08
CA LYS A 40 -10.67 -16.15 -8.94
C LYS A 40 -10.49 -17.50 -8.26
N LEU A 41 -9.51 -18.31 -8.68
CA LEU A 41 -9.25 -19.61 -8.08
C LEU A 41 -8.77 -19.44 -6.62
N ARG A 42 -9.58 -19.91 -5.68
CA ARG A 42 -9.23 -19.96 -4.26
C ARG A 42 -9.10 -21.42 -3.82
N ILE A 43 -7.93 -21.79 -3.32
CA ILE A 43 -7.69 -23.11 -2.76
C ILE A 43 -8.49 -23.25 -1.45
N ASN A 44 -9.36 -24.26 -1.40
CA ASN A 44 -10.12 -24.66 -0.22
C ASN A 44 -10.48 -26.16 -0.31
N ILE A 45 -11.10 -26.70 0.74
CA ILE A 45 -11.49 -28.11 0.81
C ILE A 45 -12.42 -28.51 -0.36
N ALA A 46 -13.34 -27.64 -0.75
CA ALA A 46 -14.28 -27.92 -1.84
C ALA A 46 -13.60 -27.95 -3.21
N THR A 47 -12.64 -27.06 -3.47
CA THR A 47 -11.89 -27.06 -4.73
C THR A 47 -10.91 -28.22 -4.79
N VAL A 48 -10.28 -28.60 -3.67
CA VAL A 48 -9.42 -29.79 -3.60
C VAL A 48 -10.23 -31.05 -3.85
N ALA A 49 -11.42 -31.17 -3.26
CA ALA A 49 -12.32 -32.28 -3.52
C ALA A 49 -12.73 -32.35 -4.99
N LEU A 50 -13.13 -31.21 -5.57
CA LEU A 50 -13.52 -31.12 -6.98
C LEU A 50 -12.37 -31.46 -7.95
N GLU A 51 -11.15 -31.04 -7.64
CA GLU A 51 -9.95 -31.35 -8.42
C GLU A 51 -9.58 -32.84 -8.34
N SER A 52 -9.72 -33.46 -7.16
CA SER A 52 -9.46 -34.89 -6.97
C SER A 52 -10.55 -35.82 -7.52
N GLY A 53 -11.73 -35.27 -7.89
CA GLY A 53 -12.89 -36.06 -8.32
C GLY A 53 -13.62 -36.80 -7.19
N HIS A 54 -13.23 -36.59 -5.93
CA HIS A 54 -13.80 -37.27 -4.78
C HIS A 54 -14.84 -36.44 -4.04
N SER A 55 -15.68 -37.11 -3.23
CA SER A 55 -16.72 -36.43 -2.45
C SER A 55 -16.11 -35.53 -1.37
N ARG A 56 -16.55 -34.26 -1.34
CA ARG A 56 -16.14 -33.30 -0.29
C ARG A 56 -16.41 -33.79 1.14
N ARG A 57 -17.36 -34.71 1.34
CA ARG A 57 -17.68 -35.24 2.68
C ARG A 57 -16.50 -35.96 3.31
N LEU A 58 -15.62 -36.55 2.49
CA LEU A 58 -14.46 -37.31 2.94
C LEU A 58 -13.41 -36.46 3.67
N ILE A 59 -13.41 -35.14 3.44
CA ILE A 59 -12.47 -34.17 4.04
C ILE A 59 -13.19 -32.91 4.57
N GLY A 60 -14.52 -32.92 4.58
CA GLY A 60 -15.34 -31.71 4.70
C GLY A 60 -15.75 -31.32 6.12
N HIS A 61 -15.75 -32.27 7.04
CA HIS A 61 -16.20 -32.09 8.43
C HIS A 61 -15.11 -32.54 9.41
N ASP A 62 -15.30 -32.26 10.71
CA ASP A 62 -14.27 -32.54 11.73
C ASP A 62 -14.06 -34.06 11.92
N ASP A 63 -15.13 -34.85 11.99
CA ASP A 63 -15.08 -36.32 12.09
C ASP A 63 -14.96 -37.01 10.72
N CYS A 64 -14.19 -36.42 9.80
CA CYS A 64 -14.07 -36.97 8.45
C CYS A 64 -13.22 -38.24 8.41
N PRO A 65 -13.41 -39.11 7.40
CA PRO A 65 -12.59 -40.32 7.23
C PRO A 65 -11.09 -40.06 7.06
N PHE A 66 -10.71 -38.86 6.61
CA PHE A 66 -9.32 -38.47 6.34
C PHE A 66 -8.93 -37.21 7.13
N PRO A 67 -8.82 -37.30 8.47
CA PRO A 67 -8.56 -36.16 9.33
C PRO A 67 -7.16 -35.57 9.11
N GLU A 68 -6.15 -36.40 8.84
CA GLU A 68 -4.77 -35.92 8.64
C GLU A 68 -4.67 -35.16 7.31
N THR A 69 -5.23 -35.71 6.24
CA THR A 69 -5.33 -35.03 4.93
C THR A 69 -6.08 -33.70 5.06
N ARG A 70 -7.20 -33.66 5.80
CA ARG A 70 -7.93 -32.42 6.07
C ARG A 70 -7.05 -31.38 6.75
N SER A 71 -6.31 -31.78 7.79
CA SER A 71 -5.42 -30.88 8.52
C SER A 71 -4.32 -30.31 7.63
N ALA A 72 -3.73 -31.12 6.75
CA ALA A 72 -2.72 -30.69 5.79
C ALA A 72 -3.30 -29.68 4.77
N ILE A 73 -4.52 -29.92 4.26
CA ILE A 73 -5.21 -28.97 3.38
C ILE A 73 -5.50 -27.67 4.11
N LEU A 74 -6.01 -27.73 5.34
CA LEU A 74 -6.27 -26.55 6.15
C LEU A 74 -4.99 -25.77 6.44
N LEU A 75 -3.89 -26.44 6.76
CA LEU A 75 -2.60 -25.79 6.96
C LEU A 75 -2.13 -25.08 5.68
N ALA A 76 -2.28 -25.72 4.51
CA ALA A 76 -1.93 -25.13 3.23
C ALA A 76 -2.80 -23.90 2.86
N VAL A 77 -4.09 -23.93 3.19
CA VAL A 77 -5.03 -22.83 2.90
C VAL A 77 -4.87 -21.66 3.88
N THR A 78 -4.73 -22.00 5.16
CA THR A 78 -4.71 -21.02 6.25
C THR A 78 -3.31 -20.56 6.60
N GLY A 79 -2.25 -21.19 6.07
CA GLY A 79 -0.86 -20.97 6.46
C GLY A 79 -0.62 -21.34 7.93
N ASP A 80 0.64 -21.35 8.36
CA ASP A 80 0.94 -21.54 9.78
C ASP A 80 0.34 -20.40 10.61
N PRO A 81 -0.60 -20.69 11.53
CA PRO A 81 -1.32 -19.66 12.27
C PRO A 81 -0.39 -18.83 13.17
N GLU A 82 0.74 -19.40 13.56
CA GLU A 82 1.76 -18.77 14.38
C GLU A 82 2.55 -17.73 13.59
N VAL A 83 3.01 -18.11 12.39
CA VAL A 83 3.71 -17.21 11.45
C VAL A 83 2.80 -16.05 11.04
N LYS A 84 1.53 -16.32 10.70
CA LYS A 84 0.58 -15.25 10.33
C LYS A 84 0.31 -14.25 11.46
N LYS A 85 0.23 -14.69 12.71
CA LYS A 85 0.03 -13.80 13.86
C LYS A 85 1.20 -12.84 14.02
N GLU A 86 2.41 -13.32 13.81
CA GLU A 86 3.61 -12.51 13.90
C GLU A 86 3.67 -11.48 12.75
N THR A 87 3.36 -11.89 11.52
CA THR A 87 3.30 -10.98 10.36
C THR A 87 2.24 -9.90 10.53
N LEU A 88 1.04 -10.25 11.05
CA LEU A 88 -0.02 -9.28 11.29
C LEU A 88 0.34 -8.27 12.38
N LYS A 89 1.02 -8.68 13.45
CA LYS A 89 1.50 -7.77 14.49
C LYS A 89 2.51 -6.77 13.94
N GLN A 90 3.46 -7.25 13.13
CA GLN A 90 4.46 -6.41 12.48
C GLN A 90 3.80 -5.41 11.52
N GLU A 91 2.82 -5.85 10.73
CA GLU A 91 2.09 -4.98 9.80
C GLU A 91 1.25 -3.93 10.56
N ILE A 92 0.58 -4.31 11.65
CA ILE A 92 -0.16 -3.37 12.50
C ILE A 92 0.79 -2.30 13.10
N ALA A 93 1.97 -2.70 13.56
CA ALA A 93 2.96 -1.76 14.09
C ALA A 93 3.44 -0.79 13.00
N ARG A 94 3.75 -1.30 11.81
CA ARG A 94 4.14 -0.49 10.66
C ARG A 94 3.05 0.52 10.27
N LEU A 95 1.80 0.07 10.16
CA LEU A 95 0.67 0.92 9.82
C LEU A 95 0.42 2.00 10.87
N ARG A 96 0.58 1.68 12.16
CA ARG A 96 0.46 2.67 13.24
C ARG A 96 1.53 3.75 13.16
N ASN A 97 2.79 3.37 12.90
CA ASN A 97 3.88 4.32 12.74
C ASN A 97 3.66 5.23 11.53
N ALA A 98 3.29 4.65 10.38
CA ALA A 98 2.98 5.43 9.18
C ALA A 98 1.81 6.39 9.41
N ASN A 99 0.78 5.98 10.14
CA ASN A 99 -0.35 6.85 10.48
C ASN A 99 0.08 8.00 11.40
N SER A 100 0.95 7.74 12.38
CA SER A 100 1.53 8.79 13.22
C SER A 100 2.31 9.80 12.40
N GLU A 101 3.23 9.35 11.54
CA GLU A 101 4.02 10.23 10.67
C GLU A 101 3.14 11.08 9.73
N LEU A 102 2.06 10.49 9.20
CA LEU A 102 1.13 11.20 8.34
C LEU A 102 0.37 12.29 9.10
N ARG A 103 -0.03 12.02 10.35
CA ARG A 103 -0.65 13.03 11.22
C ARG A 103 0.31 14.17 11.53
N ASP A 104 1.55 13.86 11.88
CA ASP A 104 2.57 14.87 12.15
C ASP A 104 2.80 15.77 10.91
N LYS A 105 2.85 15.17 9.72
CA LYS A 105 2.95 15.92 8.44
C LYS A 105 1.73 16.82 8.21
N LEU A 106 0.52 16.32 8.49
CA LEU A 106 -0.70 17.13 8.37
C LEU A 106 -0.69 18.31 9.33
N ASP A 107 -0.25 18.13 10.57
CA ASP A 107 -0.18 19.21 11.55
C ASP A 107 0.83 20.30 11.16
N VAL A 108 1.99 19.91 10.62
CA VAL A 108 2.98 20.85 10.07
C VAL A 108 2.40 21.62 8.87
N MET A 109 1.69 20.93 7.96
CA MET A 109 1.04 21.58 6.83
C MET A 109 -0.09 22.52 7.28
N ALA A 110 -0.90 22.12 8.25
CA ALA A 110 -1.96 22.96 8.80
C ALA A 110 -1.39 24.23 9.45
N THR A 111 -0.31 24.09 10.22
CA THR A 111 0.39 25.22 10.87
C THR A 111 0.94 26.19 9.82
N SER A 112 1.66 25.69 8.81
CA SER A 112 2.22 26.54 7.76
C SER A 112 1.15 27.22 6.90
N ASN A 113 0.04 26.53 6.61
CA ASN A 113 -1.10 27.13 5.92
C ASN A 113 -1.75 28.24 6.77
N ALA A 114 -1.93 28.02 8.08
CA ALA A 114 -2.46 29.03 8.99
C ALA A 114 -1.56 30.28 9.02
N GLU A 115 -0.24 30.10 9.11
CA GLU A 115 0.71 31.21 9.04
C GLU A 115 0.61 31.99 7.72
N LEU A 116 0.51 31.29 6.59
CA LEU A 116 0.37 31.93 5.28
C LEU A 116 -0.93 32.72 5.17
N LEU A 117 -2.04 32.17 5.66
CA LEU A 117 -3.34 32.86 5.68
C LEU A 117 -3.28 34.12 6.53
N ILE A 118 -2.69 34.06 7.73
CA ILE A 118 -2.50 35.24 8.58
C ILE A 118 -1.67 36.30 7.86
N ARG A 119 -0.55 35.93 7.25
CA ARG A 119 0.31 36.88 6.52
C ARG A 119 -0.41 37.49 5.32
N PHE A 120 -1.22 36.70 4.61
CA PHE A 120 -2.01 37.18 3.49
C PHE A 120 -3.05 38.20 3.94
N ASP A 121 -3.77 37.91 5.03
CA ASP A 121 -4.78 38.79 5.60
C ASP A 121 -4.16 40.12 6.07
N MET A 122 -3.05 40.06 6.81
CA MET A 122 -2.29 41.24 7.21
C MET A 122 -1.84 42.07 5.99
N ALA A 123 -1.35 41.42 4.93
CA ALA A 123 -0.93 42.12 3.72
C ALA A 123 -2.11 42.78 2.99
N MET A 124 -3.29 42.15 2.98
CA MET A 124 -4.53 42.71 2.43
C MET A 124 -4.99 43.94 3.23
N GLU A 125 -4.85 43.91 4.55
CA GLU A 125 -5.10 45.06 5.43
C GLU A 125 -4.00 46.16 5.32
N GLY A 126 -2.91 45.87 4.60
CA GLY A 126 -1.82 46.80 4.43
C GLY A 126 -0.88 46.86 5.63
N PHE A 127 -0.64 45.73 6.29
CA PHE A 127 0.35 45.54 7.34
C PHE A 127 1.36 44.42 7.00
N TYR A 128 2.59 44.59 7.45
CA TYR A 128 3.60 43.54 7.47
C TYR A 128 3.32 42.53 8.59
N PRO A 129 3.91 41.31 8.54
CA PRO A 129 3.73 40.29 9.59
C PRO A 129 4.14 40.74 11.00
N ASP A 130 4.95 41.80 11.12
CA ASP A 130 5.36 42.41 12.39
C ASP A 130 4.44 43.56 12.85
N GLY A 131 3.28 43.73 12.21
CA GLY A 131 2.27 44.73 12.55
C GLY A 131 2.58 46.14 12.05
N ARG A 132 3.67 46.36 11.31
CA ARG A 132 3.96 47.68 10.72
C ARG A 132 3.10 47.92 9.48
N PRO A 133 2.57 49.14 9.26
CA PRO A 133 1.81 49.42 8.04
C PRO A 133 2.70 49.34 6.78
N LEU A 134 2.24 48.61 5.77
CA LEU A 134 2.73 48.62 4.39
C LEU A 134 2.49 50.01 3.79
N ARG A 135 3.45 50.91 3.99
CA ARG A 135 3.40 52.25 3.41
C ARG A 135 3.62 52.19 1.90
N ARG A 136 2.70 52.76 1.14
CA ARG A 136 2.92 53.03 -0.29
C ARG A 136 4.15 53.93 -0.45
N ALA A 137 5.05 53.54 -1.35
CA ALA A 137 6.24 54.34 -1.64
C ALA A 137 5.85 55.76 -2.07
N THR A 138 6.47 56.77 -1.45
CA THR A 138 6.25 58.18 -1.80
C THR A 138 6.76 58.47 -3.22
N LYS A 139 6.27 59.54 -3.85
CA LYS A 139 6.68 59.93 -5.21
C LYS A 139 8.21 60.03 -5.34
N GLY A 140 8.90 60.62 -4.37
CA GLY A 140 10.36 60.74 -4.35
C GLY A 140 11.09 59.39 -4.27
N GLN A 141 10.61 58.47 -3.42
CA GLN A 141 11.17 57.12 -3.31
C GLN A 141 10.97 56.32 -4.61
N ARG A 142 9.80 56.44 -5.26
CA ARG A 142 9.53 55.83 -6.57
C ARG A 142 10.49 56.35 -7.64
N MET A 143 10.66 57.68 -7.73
CA MET A 143 11.57 58.28 -8.70
C MET A 143 13.03 57.86 -8.47
N LYS A 144 13.47 57.78 -7.21
CA LYS A 144 14.81 57.30 -6.85
C LYS A 144 15.02 55.84 -7.26
N ALA A 145 14.05 54.95 -7.01
CA ALA A 145 14.13 53.55 -7.42
C ALA A 145 14.18 53.40 -8.96
N MET A 146 13.33 54.14 -9.69
CA MET A 146 13.35 54.14 -11.17
C MET A 146 14.69 54.63 -11.72
N SER A 147 15.31 55.65 -11.10
CA SER A 147 16.62 56.16 -11.52
C SER A 147 17.76 55.15 -11.36
N ILE A 148 17.68 54.25 -10.37
CA ILE A 148 18.66 53.18 -10.14
C ILE A 148 18.57 52.14 -11.27
N VAL A 149 17.36 51.81 -11.72
CA VAL A 149 17.14 50.89 -12.85
C VAL A 149 17.66 51.52 -14.15
N SER A 150 17.35 52.78 -14.41
CA SER A 150 17.79 53.49 -15.63
C SER A 150 19.30 53.77 -15.70
N ASN A 151 20.00 53.90 -14.57
CA ASN A 151 21.46 54.06 -14.57
C ASN A 151 22.23 52.74 -14.76
N LYS A 152 21.62 51.60 -14.42
CA LYS A 152 22.24 50.28 -14.61
C LYS A 152 22.38 49.90 -16.09
N GLU A 153 21.45 50.35 -16.94
CA GLU A 153 21.49 50.14 -18.40
C GLU A 153 22.59 50.94 -19.11
N LYS A 154 23.12 52.01 -18.50
CA LYS A 154 24.20 52.83 -19.09
C LYS A 154 25.61 52.34 -18.75
N GLY A 155 25.74 51.38 -17.83
CA GLY A 155 27.03 50.88 -17.32
C GLY A 155 27.64 49.72 -18.09
N ASP A 156 26.89 49.07 -18.99
CA ASP A 156 27.30 47.82 -19.65
C ASP A 156 27.49 48.03 -21.16
N LYS A 157 28.49 48.84 -21.53
CA LYS A 157 29.06 48.77 -22.89
C LYS A 157 30.30 47.87 -22.83
N PRO A 158 30.35 46.74 -23.55
CA PRO A 158 31.51 45.87 -23.56
C PRO A 158 32.70 46.66 -24.13
N ARG A 159 33.82 46.69 -23.38
CA ARG A 159 35.08 47.27 -23.86
C ARG A 159 35.54 46.47 -25.09
N SER A 160 35.51 47.09 -26.27
CA SER A 160 36.13 46.52 -27.46
C SER A 160 37.64 46.41 -27.22
N GLN A 161 38.16 45.19 -27.28
CA GLN A 161 39.60 44.94 -27.28
C GLN A 161 40.18 45.42 -28.62
N GLY A 162 41.26 46.21 -28.53
CA GLY A 162 42.15 46.59 -29.62
C GLY A 162 43.57 46.36 -29.18
#